data_AF-A0A9P6VJI3-F1
#
_entry.id   AF-A0A9P6VJI3-F1
#
_cell.length_a   1.000
_cell.length_b   1.000
_cell.length_c   1.000
_cell.angle_alpha   90.00
_cell.angle_beta   90.00
_cell.angle_gamma   90.00
#
_symmetry.space_group_name_H-M   'P 1'
#
loop_
_entity.id
_entity.type
_entity.pdbx_description
1 polymer ?
#
loop_
_entity_poly.entity_id
_entity_poly.type
_entity_poly.pdbx_seq_one_letter_code
_entity_poly.pdbx_strand_id
1 'polypeptide(L)'
;MLLDEDPATLIHHTIGNFNITPDKLAVARINESLSTLQQARDLQVREAESSLKKLARTLQTLSNHHAETISTHSSTAHASEIATLDTQKFRIAKSASDLEIESERLSSQLADLQARLQELELQGVEGGDNAKRGLVDDEISLKLKVYRGLGIDLERDENGEYGKAVVRNGRKGDVHVVNVESKFSRFFYANYFWGTL
;
A
#
# COMPACT_ATOMS: atom_id res chain seq x y z
N MET A 1 -10.62 -126.46 -35.31
CA MET A 1 -9.58 -125.43 -35.39
C MET A 1 -10.20 -124.19 -34.74
N LEU A 2 -9.70 -123.76 -33.57
CA LEU A 2 -10.41 -122.88 -32.63
C LEU A 2 -10.28 -121.38 -32.95
N LEU A 3 -9.87 -121.02 -34.18
CA LEU A 3 -9.70 -119.64 -34.64
C LEU A 3 -10.25 -119.57 -36.07
N ASP A 4 -11.27 -118.74 -36.29
CA ASP A 4 -11.95 -118.55 -37.58
C ASP A 4 -11.13 -117.71 -38.59
N GLU A 5 -10.07 -117.05 -38.14
CA GLU A 5 -9.14 -116.28 -38.98
C GLU A 5 -7.70 -116.73 -38.77
N ASP A 6 -6.91 -116.71 -39.86
CA ASP A 6 -5.48 -117.00 -39.83
C ASP A 6 -4.76 -115.92 -38.98
N PRO A 7 -4.05 -116.29 -37.90
CA PRO A 7 -3.42 -115.34 -36.98
C PRO A 7 -2.45 -114.37 -37.67
N ALA A 8 -1.86 -114.75 -38.80
CA ALA A 8 -1.02 -113.85 -39.59
C ALA A 8 -1.80 -112.64 -40.11
N THR A 9 -3.07 -112.82 -40.50
CA THR A 9 -3.95 -111.75 -41.00
C THR A 9 -4.29 -110.74 -39.90
N LEU A 10 -4.56 -111.22 -38.68
CA LEU A 10 -4.79 -110.35 -37.53
C LEU A 10 -3.54 -109.54 -37.17
N ILE A 11 -2.36 -110.16 -37.19
CA ILE A 11 -1.09 -109.47 -36.95
C ILE A 11 -0.87 -108.38 -38.01
N HIS A 12 -1.06 -108.69 -39.29
CA HIS A 12 -0.94 -107.69 -40.37
C HIS A 12 -1.94 -106.55 -40.22
N HIS A 13 -3.19 -106.83 -39.83
CA HIS A 13 -4.20 -105.80 -39.58
C HIS A 13 -3.83 -104.91 -38.38
N THR A 14 -3.31 -105.49 -37.29
CA THR A 14 -2.82 -104.69 -36.14
C THR A 14 -1.62 -103.82 -36.51
N ILE A 15 -0.68 -104.31 -37.30
CA ILE A 15 0.48 -103.54 -37.77
C ILE A 15 0.04 -102.41 -38.70
N GLY A 16 -0.89 -102.67 -39.64
CA GLY A 16 -1.41 -101.67 -40.57
C GLY A 16 -2.21 -100.56 -39.90
N ASN A 17 -2.95 -100.88 -38.85
CA ASN A 17 -3.74 -99.91 -38.09
C ASN A 17 -2.94 -99.17 -37.00
N PHE A 18 -1.73 -99.62 -36.69
CA PHE A 18 -0.86 -98.96 -35.72
C PHE A 18 -0.17 -97.74 -36.35
N ASN A 19 -0.88 -96.62 -36.39
CA ASN A 19 -0.40 -95.40 -37.03
C ASN A 19 0.45 -94.55 -36.07
N ILE A 20 1.78 -94.65 -36.20
CA ILE A 20 2.75 -93.93 -35.34
C ILE A 20 2.89 -92.45 -35.72
N THR A 21 2.60 -92.11 -36.99
CA THR A 21 2.78 -90.76 -37.53
C THR A 21 1.95 -89.68 -36.81
N PRO A 22 0.63 -89.82 -36.60
CA PRO A 22 -0.17 -88.81 -35.90
C PRO A 22 0.31 -88.59 -34.46
N ASP A 23 0.73 -89.63 -33.75
CA ASP A 23 1.25 -89.52 -32.39
C ASP A 23 2.58 -88.77 -32.36
N LYS A 24 3.48 -89.06 -33.31
CA LYS A 24 4.73 -88.31 -33.47
C LYS A 24 4.47 -86.83 -33.74
N LEU A 25 3.48 -86.51 -34.58
CA LEU A 25 3.08 -85.13 -34.86
C LEU A 25 2.41 -84.47 -33.64
N ALA A 26 1.64 -85.21 -32.84
CA ALA A 26 1.06 -84.72 -31.60
C ALA A 26 2.16 -84.37 -30.59
N VAL A 27 3.16 -85.24 -30.40
CA VAL A 27 4.32 -84.97 -29.52
C VAL A 27 5.10 -83.76 -30.00
N ALA A 28 5.33 -83.61 -31.31
CA ALA A 28 5.99 -82.43 -31.86
C ALA A 28 5.22 -81.13 -31.55
N ARG A 29 3.90 -81.12 -31.73
CA ARG A 29 3.04 -79.97 -31.39
C ARG A 29 3.04 -79.65 -29.89
N ILE A 30 3.05 -80.67 -29.04
CA ILE A 30 3.13 -80.50 -27.59
C ILE A 30 4.46 -79.85 -27.21
N ASN A 31 5.57 -80.29 -27.78
CA ASN A 31 6.88 -79.70 -27.51
C ASN A 31 6.97 -78.24 -27.98
N GLU A 32 6.39 -77.91 -29.13
CA GLU A 32 6.29 -76.52 -29.59
C GLU A 32 5.43 -75.68 -28.63
N SER A 33 4.30 -76.21 -28.18
CA SER A 33 3.42 -75.56 -27.21
C SER A 33 4.12 -75.34 -25.86
N LEU A 34 4.92 -76.31 -25.40
CA LEU A 34 5.71 -76.19 -24.19
C LEU A 34 6.83 -75.14 -24.33
N SER A 35 7.51 -75.11 -25.48
CA SER A 35 8.54 -74.11 -25.76
C SER A 35 7.97 -72.68 -25.78
N THR A 36 6.83 -72.47 -26.43
CA THR A 36 6.16 -71.17 -26.46
C THR A 36 5.67 -70.75 -25.07
N LEU A 37 5.10 -71.68 -24.29
CA LEU A 37 4.69 -71.43 -22.92
C LEU A 37 5.88 -71.07 -22.03
N GLN A 38 7.01 -71.76 -22.17
CA GLN A 38 8.22 -71.47 -21.42
C GLN A 38 8.76 -70.07 -21.75
N GLN A 39 8.81 -69.69 -23.03
CA GLN A 39 9.20 -68.34 -23.44
C GLN A 39 8.28 -67.26 -22.87
N ALA A 40 6.95 -67.49 -22.88
CA ALA A 40 5.99 -66.57 -22.29
C ALA A 40 6.17 -66.44 -20.76
N ARG A 41 6.41 -67.56 -20.07
CA ARG A 41 6.70 -67.57 -18.63
C ARG A 41 7.98 -66.79 -18.33
N ASP A 42 9.06 -67.04 -19.07
CA ASP A 42 10.34 -66.37 -18.85
C ASP A 42 10.21 -64.86 -19.07
N LEU A 43 9.41 -64.42 -20.04
CA LEU A 43 9.12 -63.01 -20.26
C LEU A 43 8.38 -62.38 -19.07
N GLN A 44 7.32 -63.03 -18.58
CA GLN A 44 6.55 -62.55 -17.42
C GLN A 44 7.41 -62.49 -16.15
N VAL A 45 8.26 -63.49 -15.93
CA VAL A 45 9.18 -63.50 -14.77
C VAL A 45 10.15 -62.32 -14.86
N ARG A 46 10.76 -62.07 -16.02
CA ARG A 46 11.67 -60.93 -16.21
C ARG A 46 10.97 -59.59 -16.01
N GLU A 47 9.72 -59.46 -16.48
CA GLU A 47 8.94 -58.25 -16.28
C GLU A 47 8.62 -58.01 -14.80
N ALA A 48 8.18 -59.05 -14.08
CA ALA A 48 7.93 -58.99 -12.65
C ALA A 48 9.20 -58.69 -11.83
N GLU A 49 10.34 -59.28 -12.20
CA GLU A 49 11.63 -58.97 -11.55
C GLU A 49 12.06 -57.52 -11.80
N SER A 50 11.85 -57.00 -13.02
CA SER A 50 12.14 -55.62 -13.37
C SER A 50 11.27 -54.64 -12.59
N SER A 51 9.97 -54.91 -12.48
CA SER A 51 9.06 -54.08 -11.69
C SER A 51 9.39 -54.13 -10.20
N LEU A 52 9.70 -55.31 -9.66
CA LEU A 52 10.13 -55.47 -8.27
C LEU A 52 11.43 -54.70 -7.97
N LYS A 53 12.43 -54.78 -8.85
CA LYS A 53 13.68 -54.02 -8.71
C LYS A 53 13.44 -52.51 -8.72
N LYS A 54 12.56 -52.02 -9.59
CA LYS A 54 12.18 -50.59 -9.62
C LYS A 54 11.51 -50.19 -8.30
N LEU A 55 10.54 -50.98 -7.84
CA LEU A 55 9.78 -50.69 -6.63
C LEU A 55 10.67 -50.74 -5.38
N ALA A 56 11.60 -51.70 -5.32
CA ALA A 56 12.59 -51.79 -4.25
C ALA A 56 13.50 -50.56 -4.19
N ARG A 57 13.95 -50.05 -5.34
CA ARG A 57 14.72 -48.79 -5.40
C ARG A 57 13.89 -47.61 -4.91
N THR A 58 12.63 -47.48 -5.34
CA THR A 58 11.75 -46.39 -4.88
C THR A 58 11.45 -46.45 -3.39
N LEU A 59 11.28 -47.66 -2.85
CA LEU A 59 11.08 -47.87 -1.42
C LEU A 59 12.32 -47.44 -0.65
N GLN A 60 13.52 -47.84 -1.10
CA GLN A 60 14.76 -47.43 -0.46
C GLN A 60 14.93 -45.90 -0.46
N THR A 61 14.62 -45.23 -1.58
CA THR A 61 14.70 -43.76 -1.64
C THR A 61 13.71 -43.09 -0.71
N LEU A 62 12.46 -43.58 -0.66
CA LEU A 62 11.42 -43.02 0.23
C LEU A 62 11.74 -43.28 1.70
N SER A 63 12.24 -44.46 2.04
CA SER A 63 12.65 -44.81 3.39
C SER A 63 13.81 -43.94 3.86
N ASN A 64 14.82 -43.73 3.01
CA ASN A 64 15.94 -42.83 3.31
C ASN A 64 15.46 -41.39 3.48
N HIS A 65 14.61 -40.89 2.58
CA HIS A 65 14.05 -39.54 2.67
C HIS A 65 13.21 -39.37 3.96
N HIS A 66 12.42 -40.37 4.32
CA HIS A 66 11.64 -40.36 5.55
C HIS A 66 12.54 -40.34 6.79
N ALA A 67 13.58 -41.17 6.82
CA ALA A 67 14.56 -41.17 7.91
C ALA A 67 15.30 -39.82 8.01
N GLU A 68 15.68 -39.24 6.87
CA GLU A 68 16.28 -37.91 6.80
C GLU A 68 15.33 -36.85 7.34
N THR A 69 14.06 -36.84 6.89
CA THR A 69 13.03 -35.89 7.34
C THR A 69 12.79 -35.99 8.85
N ILE A 70 12.73 -37.21 9.40
CA ILE A 70 12.59 -37.39 10.85
C ILE A 70 13.83 -36.89 11.59
N SER A 71 15.02 -37.14 11.05
CA SER A 71 16.27 -36.72 11.68
C SER A 71 16.47 -35.20 11.66
N THR A 72 16.07 -34.53 10.57
CA THR A 72 16.18 -33.07 10.43
C THR A 72 15.09 -32.36 11.23
N HIS A 73 13.92 -32.97 11.38
CA HIS A 73 12.79 -32.36 12.05
C HIS A 73 12.60 -32.93 13.46
N SER A 74 13.32 -32.38 14.43
CA SER A 74 12.99 -32.62 15.84
C SER A 74 11.75 -31.78 16.21
N SER A 75 10.62 -32.47 16.44
CA SER A 75 9.35 -31.83 16.79
C SER A 75 9.48 -30.90 18.01
N THR A 76 10.35 -31.25 18.96
CA THR A 76 10.64 -30.44 20.15
C THR A 76 11.40 -29.15 19.81
N ALA A 77 12.41 -29.17 18.93
CA ALA A 77 13.10 -27.94 18.53
C ALA A 77 12.15 -27.03 17.74
N HIS A 78 11.35 -27.58 16.84
CA HIS A 78 10.36 -26.82 16.08
C HIS A 78 9.31 -26.15 17.00
N ALA A 79 8.79 -26.89 17.99
CA ALA A 79 7.87 -26.32 18.98
C ALA A 79 8.52 -25.19 19.80
N SER A 80 9.80 -25.34 20.17
CA SER A 80 10.54 -24.28 20.86
C SER A 80 10.76 -23.06 19.97
N GLU A 81 11.07 -23.26 18.70
CA GLU A 81 11.27 -22.18 17.72
C GLU A 81 9.97 -21.40 17.50
N ILE A 82 8.84 -22.08 17.32
CA ILE A 82 7.51 -21.46 17.25
C ILE A 82 7.26 -20.60 18.49
N ALA A 83 7.49 -21.13 19.69
CA ALA A 83 7.29 -20.36 20.91
C ALA A 83 8.18 -19.11 20.96
N THR A 84 9.45 -19.20 20.51
CA THR A 84 10.33 -18.03 20.43
C THR A 84 9.82 -17.00 19.42
N LEU A 85 9.39 -17.43 18.24
CA LEU A 85 8.84 -16.56 17.20
C LEU A 85 7.55 -15.88 17.66
N ASP A 86 6.68 -16.60 18.38
CA ASP A 86 5.48 -16.02 18.96
C ASP A 86 5.82 -14.93 19.98
N THR A 87 6.79 -15.17 20.87
CA THR A 87 7.23 -14.12 21.81
C THR A 87 7.84 -12.91 21.10
N GLN A 88 8.59 -13.11 20.00
CA GLN A 88 9.14 -12.03 19.19
C GLN A 88 8.03 -11.25 18.48
N LYS A 89 7.05 -11.95 17.90
CA LYS A 89 5.88 -11.34 17.27
C LYS A 89 5.11 -10.46 18.26
N PHE A 90 4.86 -10.94 19.48
CA PHE A 90 4.22 -10.13 20.52
C PHE A 90 5.05 -8.92 20.92
N ARG A 91 6.38 -9.07 21.04
CA ARG A 91 7.27 -7.95 21.37
C ARG A 91 7.28 -6.89 20.28
N ILE A 92 7.36 -7.31 19.02
CA ILE A 92 7.36 -6.41 17.85
C ILE A 92 6.01 -5.69 17.77
N ALA A 93 4.90 -6.41 17.89
CA ALA A 93 3.56 -5.82 17.88
C ALA A 93 3.38 -4.78 18.99
N LYS A 94 3.87 -5.07 20.20
CA LYS A 94 3.86 -4.10 21.30
C LYS A 94 4.69 -2.87 20.97
N SER A 95 5.92 -3.05 20.48
CA SER A 95 6.78 -1.91 20.12
C SER A 95 6.20 -1.06 18.98
N ALA A 96 5.52 -1.68 18.02
CA ALA A 96 4.83 -0.99 16.95
C ALA A 96 3.67 -0.15 17.51
N SER A 97 2.86 -0.73 18.39
CA SER A 97 1.76 -0.02 19.05
C SER A 97 2.27 1.16 19.90
N ASP A 98 3.36 0.98 20.65
CA ASP A 98 3.97 2.06 21.44
C ASP A 98 4.47 3.21 20.52
N LEU A 99 5.08 2.87 19.37
CA LEU A 99 5.52 3.86 18.38
C LEU A 99 4.36 4.56 17.66
N GLU A 100 3.26 3.86 17.40
CA GLU A 100 2.05 4.45 16.82
C GLU A 100 1.43 5.49 17.76
N ILE A 101 1.31 5.16 19.05
CA ILE A 101 0.82 6.09 20.09
C ILE A 101 1.71 7.33 20.16
N GLU A 102 3.03 7.14 20.15
CA GLU A 102 3.98 8.26 20.21
C GLU A 102 3.93 9.11 18.93
N SER A 103 3.74 8.50 17.76
CA SER A 103 3.55 9.22 16.50
C SER A 103 2.28 10.06 16.51
N GLU A 104 1.18 9.56 17.07
CA GLU A 104 -0.08 10.30 17.20
C GLU A 104 0.05 11.45 18.22
N ARG A 105 0.80 11.23 19.30
CA ARG A 105 1.14 12.27 20.27
C ARG A 105 1.98 13.39 19.64
N LEU A 106 2.98 13.04 18.84
CA LEU A 106 3.83 14.03 18.17
C LEU A 106 3.08 14.75 17.04
N SER A 107 2.21 14.07 16.30
CA SER A 107 1.41 14.69 15.25
C SER A 107 0.40 15.70 15.79
N SER A 108 -0.25 15.41 16.92
CA SER A 108 -1.12 16.37 17.62
C SER A 108 -0.35 17.59 18.13
N GLN A 109 0.83 17.40 18.73
CA GLN A 109 1.70 18.52 19.13
C GLN A 109 2.14 19.38 17.95
N LEU A 110 2.45 18.76 16.81
CA LEU A 110 2.82 19.46 15.59
C LEU A 110 1.64 20.32 15.10
N ALA A 111 0.43 19.74 15.04
CA ALA A 111 -0.78 20.45 14.65
C ALA A 111 -1.08 21.66 15.57
N ASP A 112 -0.94 21.50 16.89
CA ASP A 112 -1.12 22.58 17.86
C ASP A 112 -0.09 23.71 17.65
N LEU A 113 1.18 23.36 17.42
CA LEU A 113 2.23 24.34 17.16
C LEU A 113 2.03 25.05 15.83
N GLN A 114 1.59 24.34 14.78
CA GLN A 114 1.22 24.93 13.50
C GLN A 114 0.06 25.91 13.64
N ALA A 115 -0.98 25.56 14.40
CA ALA A 115 -2.10 26.45 14.67
C ALA A 115 -1.66 27.72 15.41
N ARG A 116 -0.80 27.60 16.43
CA ARG A 116 -0.22 28.75 17.15
C ARG A 116 0.67 29.61 16.26
N LEU A 117 1.46 28.99 15.40
CA LEU A 117 2.31 29.70 14.45
C LEU A 117 1.46 30.48 13.46
N GLN A 118 0.40 29.87 12.92
CA GLN A 118 -0.55 30.53 12.04
C GLN A 118 -1.26 31.70 12.74
N GLU A 119 -1.65 31.54 14.02
CA GLU A 119 -2.23 32.62 14.82
C GLU A 119 -1.24 33.79 14.98
N LEU A 120 0.03 33.51 15.27
CA LEU A 120 1.07 34.53 15.39
C LEU A 120 1.39 35.22 14.05
N GLU A 121 1.42 34.47 12.95
CA GLU A 121 1.59 35.01 11.60
C GLU A 121 0.44 35.97 11.24
N LEU A 122 -0.81 35.61 11.61
CA LEU A 122 -1.98 36.48 11.44
C LEU A 122 -1.92 37.72 12.34
N GLN A 123 -1.38 37.61 13.56
CA GLN A 123 -1.22 38.73 14.49
C GLN A 123 -0.12 39.71 14.06
N GLY A 124 0.84 39.26 13.24
CA GLY A 124 1.94 40.09 12.70
C GLY A 124 2.94 40.56 13.76
N VAL A 125 4.07 41.13 13.32
CA VAL A 125 5.19 41.59 14.19
C VAL A 125 4.78 42.72 15.14
N GLU A 126 3.68 43.42 14.86
CA GLU A 126 3.20 44.55 15.65
C GLU A 126 2.10 44.19 16.68
N GLY A 127 1.75 42.90 16.82
CA GLY A 127 0.92 42.40 17.91
C GLY A 127 -0.44 43.08 18.03
N GLY A 128 -1.39 42.73 17.16
CA GLY A 128 -2.86 42.85 17.37
C GLY A 128 -3.49 44.25 17.55
N ASP A 129 -2.75 45.24 18.03
CA ASP A 129 -3.25 46.55 18.45
C ASP A 129 -3.06 47.61 17.35
N ASN A 130 -2.07 47.41 16.47
CA ASN A 130 -1.85 48.25 15.29
C ASN A 130 -2.81 47.94 14.13
N ALA A 131 -3.29 46.69 14.00
CA ALA A 131 -4.29 46.33 13.00
C ALA A 131 -5.63 47.09 13.21
N LYS A 132 -5.97 47.40 14.45
CA LYS A 132 -7.14 48.25 14.78
C LYS A 132 -6.85 49.74 14.63
N ARG A 133 -5.62 50.20 14.92
CA ARG A 133 -5.23 51.62 14.74
C ARG A 133 -5.12 52.04 13.27
N GLY A 134 -4.68 51.15 12.38
CA GLY A 134 -4.61 51.44 10.94
C GLY A 134 -5.97 51.80 10.32
N LEU A 135 -7.07 51.27 10.87
CA LEU A 135 -8.43 51.61 10.42
C LEU A 135 -8.90 53.00 10.88
N VAL A 136 -8.47 53.43 12.06
CA VAL A 136 -8.87 54.71 12.67
C VAL A 136 -8.09 55.89 12.07
N ASP A 137 -6.82 55.67 11.75
CA ASP A 137 -6.01 56.66 11.03
C ASP A 137 -6.53 56.89 9.59
N ASP A 138 -7.11 55.88 8.97
CA ASP A 138 -7.69 56.01 7.63
C ASP A 138 -8.93 56.96 7.64
N GLU A 139 -9.82 56.87 8.64
CA GLU A 139 -11.00 57.77 8.68
C GLU A 139 -10.61 59.25 8.88
N ILE A 140 -9.69 59.54 9.80
CA ILE A 140 -9.26 60.91 10.11
C ILE A 140 -8.44 61.48 8.94
N SER A 141 -7.54 60.68 8.37
CA SER A 141 -6.74 61.10 7.20
C SER A 141 -7.62 61.30 5.96
N LEU A 142 -8.66 60.48 5.75
CA LEU A 142 -9.62 60.65 4.66
C LEU A 142 -10.43 61.94 4.84
N LYS A 143 -10.93 62.22 6.05
CA LYS A 143 -11.63 63.48 6.37
C LYS A 143 -10.73 64.70 6.13
N LEU A 144 -9.46 64.64 6.57
CA LEU A 144 -8.48 65.70 6.32
C LEU A 144 -8.21 65.89 4.81
N LYS A 145 -8.13 64.80 4.04
CA LYS A 145 -7.93 64.86 2.59
C LYS A 145 -9.13 65.47 1.87
N VAL A 146 -10.35 65.18 2.33
CA VAL A 146 -11.58 65.81 1.82
C VAL A 146 -11.56 67.31 2.11
N TYR A 147 -11.30 67.74 3.34
CA TYR A 147 -11.25 69.17 3.68
C TYR A 147 -10.16 69.94 2.91
N ARG A 148 -9.00 69.31 2.68
CA ARG A 148 -7.96 69.87 1.82
C ARG A 148 -8.38 69.94 0.36
N GLY A 149 -9.10 68.93 -0.13
CA GLY A 149 -9.70 68.91 -1.48
C GLY A 149 -10.76 69.99 -1.69
N LEU A 150 -11.47 70.41 -0.64
CA LEU A 150 -12.36 71.57 -0.66
C LEU A 150 -11.61 72.92 -0.69
N GLY A 151 -10.27 72.92 -0.64
CA GLY A 151 -9.46 74.13 -0.74
C GLY A 151 -9.24 74.87 0.59
N ILE A 152 -9.50 74.20 1.72
CA ILE A 152 -9.19 74.72 3.06
C ILE A 152 -7.84 74.16 3.49
N ASP A 153 -6.80 74.98 3.44
CA ASP A 153 -5.48 74.67 3.98
C ASP A 153 -5.26 75.39 5.31
N LEU A 154 -4.78 74.66 6.31
CA LEU A 154 -4.43 75.22 7.62
C LEU A 154 -2.92 75.45 7.66
N GLU A 155 -2.50 76.69 7.86
CA GLU A 155 -1.10 77.05 8.05
C GLU A 155 -0.79 77.10 9.55
N ARG A 156 0.29 76.44 9.96
CA ARG A 156 0.80 76.52 11.34
C ARG A 156 1.67 77.75 11.49
N ASP A 157 1.47 78.47 12.59
CA ASP A 157 2.36 79.57 12.98
C ASP A 157 3.67 79.01 13.57
N GLU A 158 4.70 79.86 13.73
CA GLU A 158 6.04 79.47 14.21
C GLU A 158 6.01 78.80 15.61
N ASN A 159 4.94 79.02 16.39
CA ASN A 159 4.71 78.40 17.70
C ASN A 159 3.94 77.07 17.66
N GLY A 160 3.67 76.52 16.47
CA GLY A 160 3.02 75.22 16.29
C GLY A 160 1.51 75.21 16.50
N GLU A 161 0.90 76.35 16.84
CA GLU A 161 -0.55 76.52 16.92
C GLU A 161 -1.17 76.84 15.54
N TYR A 162 -2.35 76.27 15.27
CA TYR A 162 -3.07 76.46 14.00
C TYR A 162 -3.85 77.78 14.02
N GLY A 163 -3.13 78.89 13.81
CA GLY A 163 -3.70 80.24 13.85
C GLY A 163 -4.33 80.71 12.53
N LYS A 164 -3.92 80.17 11.38
CA LYS A 164 -4.29 80.72 10.07
C LYS A 164 -4.92 79.65 9.16
N ALA A 165 -6.08 79.95 8.60
CA ALA A 165 -6.74 79.14 7.58
C ALA A 165 -6.77 79.89 6.24
N VAL A 166 -6.31 79.22 5.19
CA VAL A 166 -6.32 79.71 3.81
C VAL A 166 -7.42 78.97 3.06
N VAL A 167 -8.46 79.68 2.67
CA VAL A 167 -9.55 79.12 1.86
C VAL A 167 -9.40 79.58 0.42
N ARG A 168 -9.26 78.63 -0.50
CA ARG A 168 -9.08 78.87 -1.94
C ARG A 168 -10.36 78.50 -2.68
N ASN A 169 -11.01 79.48 -3.31
CA ASN A 169 -12.18 79.23 -4.13
C ASN A 169 -11.77 78.92 -5.58
N GLY A 170 -11.87 77.66 -6.00
CA GLY A 170 -11.47 77.21 -7.33
C GLY A 170 -12.28 77.79 -8.49
N ARG A 171 -13.48 78.36 -8.24
CA ARG A 171 -14.35 78.92 -9.29
C ARG A 171 -14.18 80.42 -9.52
N LYS A 172 -13.81 81.17 -8.48
CA LYS A 172 -13.62 82.64 -8.56
C LYS A 172 -12.16 83.08 -8.56
N GLY A 173 -11.21 82.19 -8.23
CA GLY A 173 -9.78 82.49 -8.23
C GLY A 173 -9.32 83.32 -7.01
N ASP A 174 -10.22 83.58 -6.06
CA ASP A 174 -9.93 84.36 -4.86
C ASP A 174 -9.37 83.48 -3.74
N VAL A 175 -8.39 84.02 -3.01
CA VAL A 175 -7.75 83.39 -1.85
C VAL A 175 -8.05 84.23 -0.62
N HIS A 176 -8.81 83.66 0.31
CA HIS A 176 -9.12 84.30 1.59
C HIS A 176 -8.22 83.73 2.67
N VAL A 177 -7.35 84.58 3.22
CA VAL A 177 -6.53 84.27 4.37
C VAL A 177 -7.25 84.76 5.62
N VAL A 178 -7.69 83.83 6.46
CA VAL A 178 -8.42 84.11 7.70
C VAL A 178 -7.54 83.76 8.90
N ASN A 179 -7.26 84.74 9.74
CA ASN A 179 -6.65 84.51 11.05
C ASN A 179 -7.75 84.09 12.03
N VAL A 180 -7.66 82.88 12.56
CA VAL A 180 -8.65 82.30 13.48
C VAL A 180 -8.29 82.76 14.90
N GLU A 181 -8.77 83.94 15.28
CA GLU A 181 -8.63 84.45 16.63
C GLU A 181 -9.85 84.08 17.49
N SER A 182 -9.65 83.85 18.79
CA SER A 182 -10.70 83.53 19.78
C SER A 182 -11.78 84.62 19.96
N LYS A 183 -11.69 85.74 19.23
CA LYS A 183 -12.58 86.90 19.36
C LYS A 183 -13.92 86.73 18.65
N PHE A 184 -14.02 85.81 17.69
CA PHE A 184 -15.26 85.55 16.94
C PHE A 184 -15.86 84.18 17.26
N SER A 185 -17.19 84.07 17.18
CA SER A 185 -17.91 82.82 17.42
C SER A 185 -17.60 81.77 16.35
N ARG A 186 -17.55 80.49 16.73
CA ARG A 186 -17.38 79.35 15.80
C ARG A 186 -18.42 79.36 14.67
N PHE A 187 -19.63 79.85 14.95
CA PHE A 187 -20.70 79.97 13.96
C PHE A 187 -20.41 81.03 12.89
N PHE A 188 -19.72 82.12 13.28
CA PHE A 188 -19.30 83.17 12.34
C PHE A 188 -18.25 82.64 11.36
N TYR A 189 -17.24 81.91 11.87
CA TYR A 189 -16.22 81.28 11.01
C TYR A 189 -16.81 80.22 10.09
N ALA A 190 -17.75 79.40 10.57
CA ALA A 190 -18.41 78.40 9.74
C ALA A 190 -19.18 79.03 8.57
N ASN A 191 -20.02 80.04 8.84
CA ASN A 191 -20.76 80.74 7.78
C ASN A 191 -19.85 81.51 6.83
N TYR A 192 -18.76 82.09 7.33
CA TYR A 192 -17.79 82.78 6.50
C TYR A 192 -17.10 81.80 5.55
N PHE A 193 -16.59 80.67 6.04
CA PHE A 193 -15.95 79.66 5.20
C PHE A 193 -16.90 79.05 4.17
N TRP A 194 -18.14 78.71 4.56
CA TRP A 194 -19.16 78.24 3.62
C TRP A 194 -19.59 79.31 2.60
N GLY A 195 -19.56 80.60 2.95
CA GLY A 195 -19.85 81.70 2.02
C GLY A 195 -18.71 82.03 1.06
N THR A 196 -17.45 81.71 1.43
CA THR A 196 -16.25 81.95 0.60
C THR A 196 -15.82 80.77 -0.27
N LEU A 197 -16.33 79.56 0.01
CA LEU A 197 -16.09 78.34 -0.77
C LEU A 197 -16.69 78.37 -2.19
#